data_AF-A0AAJ1TEI5-F1
#
_entry.id   AF-A0AAJ1TEI5-F1
#
_cell.length_a   1.000
_cell.length_b   1.000
_cell.length_c   1.000
_cell.angle_alpha   90.00
_cell.angle_beta   90.00
_cell.angle_gamma   90.00
#
_symmetry.space_group_name_H-M   'P 1'
#
loop_
_entity.id
_entity.type
_entity.pdbx_description
1 polymer ?
#
loop_
_entity_poly.entity_id
_entity_poly.type
_entity_poly.pdbx_seq_one_letter_code
_entity_poly.pdbx_strand_id
1 'polypeptide(L)'
;MESRWEDIFGAMVDMEQQTSPQQTSSQFESRRKKHARKIKKKPVPWFGWLGVTLVALAIPVGFYAFKGSSSSQVTTSKPVQTETEAGKSNPSRPKIELQPHSEGKDAGDQYRLGNVSKVEVSLSTKSNASFKVYRGSSKGTLLKEGKLVANNVEKIEDTKELYVTMDKPDQVQLKVNGVQIDTSNTKSAQSYRFFLS
;
A
#
# COMPACT_ATOMS: atom_id res chain seq x y z
N MET A 1 -60.67 42.63 27.62
CA MET A 1 -60.64 41.57 28.64
C MET A 1 -62.00 40.90 28.53
N GLU A 2 -62.19 39.67 28.06
CA GLU A 2 -61.38 38.45 28.09
C GLU A 2 -61.53 37.67 26.78
N SER A 3 -60.43 37.07 26.33
CA SER A 3 -60.43 35.98 25.36
C SER A 3 -60.89 34.70 26.06
N ARG A 4 -61.92 34.04 25.53
CA ARG A 4 -62.36 32.72 25.99
C ARG A 4 -62.23 31.72 24.85
N TRP A 5 -61.10 31.04 24.88
CA TRP A 5 -60.83 29.70 24.38
C TRP A 5 -62.10 28.83 24.35
N GLU A 6 -62.39 28.20 23.21
CA GLU A 6 -63.06 26.88 23.03
C GLU A 6 -63.30 26.64 21.53
N ASP A 7 -62.26 26.39 20.73
CA ASP A 7 -62.42 25.81 19.37
C ASP A 7 -61.15 25.07 18.94
N ILE A 8 -60.56 24.32 19.87
CA ILE A 8 -59.64 23.23 19.54
C ILE A 8 -60.39 21.94 19.90
N PHE A 9 -60.33 20.96 19.00
CA PHE A 9 -60.81 19.57 19.11
C PHE A 9 -62.18 19.26 18.50
N GLY A 10 -62.17 19.06 17.18
CA GLY A 10 -63.22 18.34 16.45
C GLY A 10 -62.64 17.74 15.17
N ALA A 11 -61.83 16.69 15.33
CA ALA A 11 -61.18 15.98 14.24
C ALA A 11 -62.15 15.05 13.48
N MET A 12 -61.83 14.89 12.20
CA MET A 12 -62.03 13.68 11.37
C MET A 12 -63.43 13.39 10.81
N VAL A 13 -63.42 12.61 9.71
CA VAL A 13 -64.54 12.08 8.91
C VAL A 13 -64.92 13.05 7.77
N ASP A 14 -64.83 12.78 6.47
CA ASP A 14 -64.66 11.55 5.70
C ASP A 14 -64.27 11.90 4.23
N MET A 15 -63.80 10.89 3.51
CA MET A 15 -63.95 10.66 2.06
C MET A 15 -63.44 11.71 1.06
N GLU A 16 -62.35 11.40 0.35
CA GLU A 16 -62.41 10.81 -1.00
C GLU A 16 -63.15 11.68 -2.03
N GLN A 17 -62.38 12.33 -2.92
CA GLN A 17 -62.37 11.88 -4.32
C GLN A 17 -61.18 12.46 -5.10
N GLN A 18 -60.41 11.51 -5.59
CA GLN A 18 -59.23 11.61 -6.42
C GLN A 18 -59.65 11.74 -7.88
N THR A 19 -59.39 12.88 -8.52
CA THR A 19 -59.21 12.96 -9.99
C THR A 19 -58.28 14.11 -10.37
N SER A 20 -57.08 13.78 -10.83
CA SER A 20 -56.40 14.57 -11.86
C SER A 20 -55.43 13.66 -12.64
N PRO A 21 -55.45 13.71 -13.98
CA PRO A 21 -54.80 12.71 -14.80
C PRO A 21 -53.29 12.98 -14.96
N GLN A 22 -52.61 11.86 -15.00
CA GLN A 22 -51.26 11.58 -15.46
C GLN A 22 -51.00 12.17 -16.87
N GLN A 23 -49.97 13.00 -17.04
CA GLN A 23 -49.34 13.20 -18.35
C GLN A 23 -47.85 13.59 -18.28
N THR A 24 -47.04 12.57 -18.62
CA THR A 24 -45.81 12.62 -19.42
C THR A 24 -44.54 13.31 -18.88
N SER A 25 -43.71 12.48 -18.26
CA SER A 25 -42.24 12.47 -18.36
C SER A 25 -41.74 12.56 -19.81
N SER A 26 -41.11 13.66 -20.24
CA SER A 26 -40.31 13.67 -21.49
C SER A 26 -39.33 14.84 -21.69
N GLN A 27 -38.89 15.56 -20.66
CA GLN A 27 -37.97 16.71 -20.87
C GLN A 27 -36.75 16.76 -19.94
N PHE A 28 -36.23 15.60 -19.53
CA PHE A 28 -34.97 15.54 -18.79
C PHE A 28 -33.89 14.72 -19.50
N GLU A 29 -33.74 14.89 -20.81
CA GLU A 29 -32.51 14.49 -21.50
C GLU A 29 -32.14 15.49 -22.60
N SER A 30 -30.84 15.61 -22.85
CA SER A 30 -30.24 16.39 -23.95
C SER A 30 -29.80 17.83 -23.66
N ARG A 31 -28.93 18.02 -22.66
CA ARG A 31 -27.90 19.09 -22.68
C ARG A 31 -26.56 18.64 -22.08
N ARG A 32 -25.96 17.56 -22.60
CA ARG A 32 -24.50 17.31 -22.46
C ARG A 32 -23.88 17.14 -23.84
N LYS A 33 -23.64 18.27 -24.51
CA LYS A 33 -22.82 18.30 -25.73
C LYS A 33 -21.34 18.16 -25.36
N LYS A 34 -20.86 16.93 -25.55
CA LYS A 34 -19.53 16.48 -25.97
C LYS A 34 -18.49 17.59 -26.25
N HIS A 35 -17.55 17.77 -25.33
CA HIS A 35 -16.21 18.31 -25.64
C HIS A 35 -15.21 17.16 -25.70
N ALA A 36 -15.12 16.50 -26.86
CA ALA A 36 -14.01 15.61 -27.16
C ALA A 36 -12.88 16.43 -27.80
N ARG A 37 -11.93 16.89 -26.99
CA ARG A 37 -10.67 17.46 -27.50
C ARG A 37 -9.87 16.34 -28.17
N LYS A 38 -9.84 16.33 -29.50
CA LYS A 38 -8.96 15.46 -30.30
C LYS A 38 -7.50 15.84 -30.00
N ILE A 39 -6.80 15.02 -29.23
CA ILE A 39 -5.35 15.12 -29.05
C ILE A 39 -4.70 14.67 -30.35
N LYS A 40 -4.19 15.63 -31.14
CA LYS A 40 -3.35 15.34 -32.31
C LYS A 40 -2.00 14.83 -31.82
N LYS A 41 -1.76 13.52 -31.91
CA LYS A 41 -0.42 12.95 -31.69
C LYS A 41 0.48 13.33 -32.86
N LYS A 42 1.62 13.97 -32.59
CA LYS A 42 2.63 14.32 -33.60
C LYS A 42 3.35 13.04 -34.06
N PRO A 43 3.71 12.90 -35.35
CA PRO A 43 4.51 11.78 -35.82
C PRO A 43 5.95 11.88 -35.25
N VAL A 44 6.44 10.78 -34.71
CA VAL A 44 7.81 10.66 -34.21
C VAL A 44 8.77 10.64 -35.41
N PRO A 45 9.83 11.47 -35.44
CA PRO A 45 10.76 11.52 -36.57
C PRO A 45 11.61 10.24 -36.66
N TRP A 46 11.82 9.77 -37.89
CA TRP A 46 12.56 8.57 -38.31
C TRP A 46 13.94 8.41 -37.63
N PHE A 47 14.62 9.50 -37.25
CA PHE A 47 15.96 9.47 -36.64
C PHE A 47 16.05 8.75 -35.28
N GLY A 48 14.94 8.38 -34.64
CA GLY A 48 14.94 7.58 -33.42
C GLY A 48 15.47 6.14 -33.56
N TRP A 49 15.61 5.63 -34.79
CA TRP A 49 16.05 4.24 -35.02
C TRP A 49 17.55 4.02 -34.83
N LEU A 50 18.41 5.04 -34.99
CA LEU A 50 19.87 4.90 -34.85
C LEU A 50 20.30 4.55 -33.42
N GLY A 51 19.55 5.01 -32.39
CA GLY A 51 19.84 4.68 -31.00
C GLY A 51 19.54 3.21 -30.65
N VAL A 52 18.52 2.63 -31.29
CA VAL A 52 18.12 1.22 -31.05
C VAL A 52 19.17 0.26 -31.62
N THR A 53 19.76 0.58 -32.77
CA THR A 53 20.81 -0.25 -33.39
C THR A 53 22.08 -0.30 -32.55
N LEU A 54 22.43 0.80 -31.88
CA LEU A 54 23.64 0.89 -31.05
C LEU A 54 23.51 0.05 -29.76
N VAL A 55 22.32 0.00 -29.17
CA VAL A 55 22.04 -0.83 -27.98
C VAL A 55 21.99 -2.32 -28.33
N ALA A 56 21.45 -2.68 -29.50
CA ALA A 56 21.39 -4.06 -29.94
C ALA A 56 22.77 -4.69 -30.18
N LEU A 57 23.78 -3.91 -30.61
CA LEU A 57 25.14 -4.40 -30.82
C LEU A 57 25.94 -4.59 -29.52
N ALA A 58 25.60 -3.88 -28.44
CA ALA A 58 26.33 -3.93 -27.18
C ALA A 58 26.07 -5.23 -26.36
N ILE A 59 24.91 -5.86 -26.56
CA ILE A 59 24.49 -7.06 -25.82
C ILE A 59 25.37 -8.29 -26.12
N PRO A 60 25.67 -8.65 -27.39
CA PRO A 60 26.51 -9.83 -27.67
C PRO A 60 27.97 -9.67 -27.23
N VAL A 61 28.52 -8.45 -27.22
CA VAL A 61 29.91 -8.19 -26.77
C VAL A 61 30.03 -8.35 -25.25
N GLY A 62 29.04 -7.89 -24.48
CA GLY A 62 29.01 -8.04 -23.03
C GLY A 62 28.91 -9.50 -22.56
N PHE A 63 28.22 -10.36 -23.34
CA PHE A 63 28.06 -11.77 -23.00
C PHE A 63 29.35 -12.58 -23.17
N TYR A 64 30.22 -12.19 -24.11
CA TYR A 64 31.50 -12.89 -24.33
C TYR A 64 32.55 -12.58 -23.23
N ALA A 65 32.47 -11.42 -22.59
CA ALA A 65 33.39 -11.03 -21.51
C ALA A 65 33.04 -11.64 -20.14
N PHE A 66 31.83 -12.16 -19.94
CA PHE A 66 31.37 -12.68 -18.64
C PHE A 66 31.44 -14.21 -18.50
N LYS A 67 31.97 -14.92 -19.50
CA LYS A 67 32.15 -16.38 -19.48
C LYS A 67 33.41 -16.81 -18.70
N GLY A 68 33.58 -16.28 -17.49
CA GLY A 68 34.84 -16.38 -16.75
C GLY A 68 34.75 -16.51 -15.23
N SER A 69 33.59 -16.81 -14.63
CA SER A 69 33.57 -17.15 -13.20
C SER A 69 32.42 -18.08 -12.84
N SER A 70 32.69 -19.38 -12.94
CA SER A 70 31.90 -20.44 -12.33
C SER A 70 32.60 -20.85 -11.03
N SER A 71 31.90 -20.81 -9.90
CA SER A 71 32.21 -21.70 -8.79
C SER A 71 30.98 -21.84 -7.89
N SER A 72 30.32 -22.99 -8.04
CA SER A 72 29.40 -23.54 -7.06
C SER A 72 30.19 -24.09 -5.88
N GLN A 73 29.72 -23.89 -4.65
CA GLN A 73 29.88 -24.91 -3.61
C GLN A 73 28.65 -25.03 -2.71
N VAL A 74 28.27 -26.29 -2.51
CA VAL A 74 27.29 -26.86 -1.60
C VAL A 74 28.07 -27.75 -0.63
N THR A 75 27.88 -27.58 0.69
CA THR A 75 28.16 -28.55 1.78
C THR A 75 27.50 -28.02 3.07
N THR A 76 26.41 -28.60 3.60
CA THR A 76 26.29 -29.74 4.55
C THR A 76 26.82 -29.48 5.98
N SER A 77 25.87 -29.31 6.94
CA SER A 77 25.82 -29.57 8.43
C SER A 77 27.13 -29.72 9.24
N LYS A 78 27.38 -29.12 10.42
CA LYS A 78 26.59 -28.84 11.66
C LYS A 78 27.38 -27.80 12.56
N PRO A 79 26.93 -27.37 13.77
CA PRO A 79 27.01 -25.98 14.25
C PRO A 79 28.27 -25.65 15.07
N VAL A 80 28.84 -24.46 14.88
CA VAL A 80 29.85 -23.88 15.78
C VAL A 80 29.60 -22.39 15.92
N GLN A 81 29.48 -21.93 17.16
CA GLN A 81 29.50 -20.52 17.54
C GLN A 81 30.85 -19.92 17.17
N THR A 82 30.85 -18.77 16.49
CA THR A 82 32.02 -17.90 16.40
C THR A 82 31.57 -16.46 16.58
N GLU A 83 31.82 -15.92 17.77
CA GLU A 83 31.94 -14.48 17.99
C GLU A 83 33.21 -13.94 17.31
N THR A 84 33.06 -12.72 16.80
CA THR A 84 34.11 -11.73 16.49
C THR A 84 34.94 -11.94 15.22
N GLU A 85 34.58 -11.15 14.19
CA GLU A 85 35.61 -10.40 13.46
C GLU A 85 35.11 -8.98 13.16
N ALA A 86 35.78 -8.00 13.78
CA ALA A 86 35.63 -6.58 13.50
C ALA A 86 36.38 -6.24 12.20
N GLY A 87 35.63 -6.07 11.11
CA GLY A 87 36.14 -5.60 9.81
C GLY A 87 35.47 -4.29 9.39
N LYS A 88 36.29 -3.26 9.17
CA LYS A 88 35.94 -1.90 8.73
C LYS A 88 34.92 -1.83 7.58
N SER A 89 33.86 -1.04 7.81
CA SER A 89 33.08 -0.26 6.85
C SER A 89 32.64 -0.93 5.55
N ASN A 90 31.74 -1.92 5.65
CA ASN A 90 30.70 -2.09 4.64
C ASN A 90 29.49 -1.23 5.06
N PRO A 91 28.74 -0.57 4.16
CA PRO A 91 27.48 0.06 4.53
C PRO A 91 26.62 -1.00 5.20
N SER A 92 26.45 -0.83 6.51
CA SER A 92 26.02 -1.88 7.41
C SER A 92 24.65 -2.39 6.96
N ARG A 93 24.57 -3.67 6.57
CA ARG A 93 23.33 -4.27 6.09
C ARG A 93 22.24 -4.07 7.15
N PRO A 94 21.02 -3.63 6.77
CA PRO A 94 19.90 -3.54 7.69
C PRO A 94 19.72 -4.86 8.43
N LYS A 95 19.65 -4.80 9.76
CA LYS A 95 19.34 -5.95 10.61
C LYS A 95 17.88 -5.85 11.03
N ILE A 96 17.14 -6.95 10.91
CA ILE A 96 15.76 -7.04 11.36
C ILE A 96 15.62 -8.25 12.27
N GLU A 97 15.13 -8.03 13.48
CA GLU A 97 14.99 -9.06 14.50
C GLU A 97 13.54 -9.11 14.96
N LEU A 98 12.88 -10.25 14.75
CA LEU A 98 11.57 -10.51 15.33
C LEU A 98 11.73 -10.64 16.84
N GLN A 99 11.05 -9.77 17.58
CA GLN A 99 11.01 -9.80 19.03
C GLN A 99 10.02 -10.85 19.51
N PRO A 100 10.30 -11.53 20.64
CA PRO A 100 9.34 -12.42 21.26
C PRO A 100 8.05 -11.65 21.55
N HIS A 101 6.92 -12.33 21.29
CA HIS A 101 5.61 -11.74 21.48
C HIS A 101 5.41 -11.40 22.96
N SER A 102 5.57 -10.13 23.32
CA SER A 102 5.13 -9.63 24.63
C SER A 102 3.61 -9.70 24.65
N GLU A 103 3.05 -10.48 25.58
CA GLU A 103 1.61 -10.52 25.87
C GLU A 103 1.14 -9.11 26.31
N GLY A 104 0.83 -8.27 25.34
CA GLY A 104 0.43 -6.89 25.50
C GLY A 104 -0.85 -6.59 24.74
N LYS A 105 -1.49 -5.46 25.06
CA LYS A 105 -2.77 -5.03 24.45
C LYS A 105 -2.68 -4.72 22.95
N ASP A 106 -1.46 -4.64 22.40
CA ASP A 106 -1.21 -4.46 20.97
C ASP A 106 -0.81 -5.80 20.34
N ALA A 107 -1.81 -6.59 19.97
CA ALA A 107 -1.59 -7.85 19.26
C ALA A 107 -0.94 -7.57 17.90
N GLY A 108 0.27 -8.09 17.69
CA GLY A 108 1.01 -7.97 16.44
C GLY A 108 2.45 -8.45 16.55
N ASP A 109 3.09 -8.64 15.39
CA ASP A 109 4.50 -9.01 15.32
C ASP A 109 5.35 -7.75 15.53
N GLN A 110 6.41 -7.87 16.33
CA GLN A 110 7.28 -6.74 16.66
C GLN A 110 8.67 -6.98 16.11
N TYR A 111 9.20 -6.02 15.36
CA TYR A 111 10.49 -6.11 14.70
C TYR A 111 11.37 -4.95 15.15
N ARG A 112 12.57 -5.31 15.65
CA ARG A 112 13.63 -4.37 15.98
C ARG A 112 14.54 -4.20 14.76
N LEU A 113 14.82 -2.95 14.41
CA LEU A 113 15.61 -2.58 13.24
C LEU A 113 16.97 -2.05 13.67
N GLY A 114 18.04 -2.77 13.33
CA GLY A 114 19.42 -2.35 13.57
C GLY A 114 20.09 -1.82 12.31
N ASN A 115 21.17 -1.06 12.48
CA ASN A 115 22.00 -0.52 11.39
C ASN A 115 21.26 0.40 10.39
N VAL A 116 20.18 1.06 10.83
CA VAL A 116 19.39 1.99 10.01
C VAL A 116 19.05 3.24 10.82
N SER A 117 18.99 4.40 10.17
CA SER A 117 18.68 5.70 10.81
C SER A 117 17.19 6.05 10.82
N LYS A 118 16.41 5.36 10.00
CA LYS A 118 14.97 5.54 9.84
C LYS A 118 14.32 4.21 9.45
N VAL A 119 13.06 4.06 9.79
CA VAL A 119 12.21 2.96 9.34
C VAL A 119 11.63 3.33 7.98
N GLU A 120 11.87 2.52 6.94
CA GLU A 120 11.25 2.65 5.62
C GLU A 120 10.38 1.42 5.35
N VAL A 121 9.07 1.58 5.33
CA VAL A 121 8.11 0.52 4.98
C VAL A 121 7.69 0.72 3.53
N SER A 122 7.84 -0.33 2.72
CA SER A 122 7.33 -0.43 1.37
C SER A 122 6.26 -1.51 1.31
N LEU A 123 5.05 -1.14 0.90
CA LEU A 123 3.91 -2.02 0.73
C LEU A 123 3.60 -2.15 -0.75
N SER A 124 3.50 -3.37 -1.25
CA SER A 124 3.06 -3.63 -2.62
C SER A 124 2.17 -4.86 -2.66
N THR A 125 1.27 -4.93 -3.63
CA THR A 125 0.28 -6.01 -3.67
C THR A 125 0.02 -6.48 -5.09
N LYS A 126 -0.39 -7.75 -5.21
CA LYS A 126 -0.90 -8.31 -6.48
C LYS A 126 -2.42 -8.11 -6.64
N SER A 127 -3.12 -7.84 -5.54
CA SER A 127 -4.59 -7.71 -5.46
C SER A 127 -4.98 -6.60 -4.48
N ASN A 128 -6.26 -6.20 -4.45
CA ASN A 128 -6.66 -5.08 -3.59
C ASN A 128 -6.55 -5.43 -2.10
N ALA A 129 -5.82 -4.61 -1.34
CA ALA A 129 -5.64 -4.73 0.11
C ALA A 129 -5.71 -3.35 0.77
N SER A 130 -6.23 -3.26 1.97
CA SER A 130 -6.33 -2.02 2.75
C SER A 130 -5.22 -1.97 3.79
N PHE A 131 -4.67 -0.79 4.01
CA PHE A 131 -3.60 -0.59 4.99
C PHE A 131 -3.77 0.71 5.76
N LYS A 132 -3.23 0.70 6.98
CA LYS A 132 -3.09 1.87 7.86
C LYS A 132 -1.70 1.88 8.45
N VAL A 133 -1.08 3.06 8.48
CA VAL A 133 0.25 3.26 9.06
C VAL A 133 0.16 4.36 10.10
N TYR A 134 0.59 4.05 11.31
CA TYR A 134 0.64 4.94 12.45
C TYR A 134 2.09 5.16 12.90
N ARG A 135 2.35 6.32 13.48
CA ARG A 135 3.60 6.62 14.18
C ARG A 135 3.49 6.20 15.64
N GLY A 136 4.46 5.42 16.12
CA GLY A 136 4.68 5.12 17.54
C GLY A 136 3.77 4.08 18.20
N SER A 137 2.50 3.93 17.82
CA SER A 137 1.64 2.84 18.31
C SER A 137 0.38 2.67 17.47
N SER A 138 -0.40 1.62 17.74
CA SER A 138 -1.73 1.36 17.15
C SER A 138 -2.74 2.52 17.34
N LYS A 139 -2.53 3.35 18.37
CA LYS A 139 -3.33 4.55 18.69
C LYS A 139 -2.57 5.85 18.48
N GLY A 140 -1.42 5.77 17.81
CA GLY A 140 -0.57 6.92 17.55
C GLY A 140 -1.09 7.81 16.43
N THR A 141 -0.22 8.66 15.89
CA THR A 141 -0.58 9.56 14.79
C THR A 141 -0.73 8.77 13.49
N LEU A 142 -1.90 8.82 12.86
CA LEU A 142 -2.10 8.24 11.53
C LEU A 142 -1.23 8.98 10.51
N LEU A 143 -0.29 8.28 9.88
CA LEU A 143 0.57 8.82 8.84
C LEU A 143 -0.04 8.63 7.46
N LYS A 144 -0.62 7.44 7.23
CA LYS A 144 -1.19 7.08 5.93
C LYS A 144 -2.27 6.03 6.12
N GLU A 145 -3.36 6.17 5.36
CA GLU A 145 -4.39 5.16 5.19
C GLU A 145 -4.75 5.08 3.71
N GLY A 146 -5.04 3.87 3.23
CA GLY A 146 -5.44 3.71 1.84
C GLY A 146 -5.72 2.27 1.45
N LYS A 147 -5.99 2.12 0.15
CA LYS A 147 -6.09 0.82 -0.51
C LYS A 147 -4.91 0.67 -1.46
N LEU A 148 -4.14 -0.39 -1.27
CA LEU A 148 -3.14 -0.84 -2.22
C LEU A 148 -3.86 -1.42 -3.44
N VAL A 149 -3.49 -0.93 -4.61
CA VAL A 149 -3.94 -1.43 -5.90
C VAL A 149 -2.80 -2.19 -6.55
N ALA A 150 -3.11 -3.19 -7.37
CA ALA A 150 -2.10 -3.99 -8.05
C ALA A 150 -1.06 -3.13 -8.79
N ASN A 151 0.21 -3.52 -8.68
CA ASN A 151 1.38 -2.83 -9.28
C ASN A 151 1.69 -1.43 -8.71
N ASN A 152 1.03 -1.01 -7.62
CA ASN A 152 1.42 0.18 -6.87
C ASN A 152 2.33 -0.22 -5.69
N VAL A 153 3.31 0.63 -5.40
CA VAL A 153 4.18 0.53 -4.23
C VAL A 153 3.99 1.78 -3.39
N GLU A 154 3.44 1.62 -2.19
CA GLU A 154 3.34 2.69 -1.20
C GLU A 154 4.56 2.65 -0.29
N LYS A 155 5.24 3.79 -0.16
CA LYS A 155 6.41 3.95 0.70
C LYS A 155 6.12 4.94 1.82
N ILE A 156 6.40 4.53 3.05
CA ILE A 156 6.21 5.34 4.24
C ILE A 156 7.49 5.26 5.08
N GLU A 157 7.94 6.41 5.57
CA GLU A 157 9.18 6.51 6.34
C GLU A 157 8.95 7.24 7.66
N ASP A 158 9.68 6.82 8.70
CA ASP A 158 9.70 7.51 9.99
C ASP A 158 11.04 7.34 10.71
N THR A 159 11.42 8.31 11.54
CA THR A 159 12.70 8.30 12.27
C THR A 159 12.63 7.60 13.62
N LYS A 160 11.44 7.17 14.07
CA LYS A 160 11.26 6.53 15.38
C LYS A 160 10.69 5.13 15.23
N GLU A 161 9.41 5.07 14.87
CA GLU A 161 8.64 3.84 14.93
C GLU A 161 7.42 3.91 14.01
N LEU A 162 7.19 2.82 13.28
CA LEU A 162 6.01 2.62 12.45
C LEU A 162 5.18 1.43 12.94
N TYR A 163 3.87 1.62 13.01
CA TYR A 163 2.89 0.58 13.26
C TYR A 163 2.01 0.43 12.02
N VAL A 164 2.06 -0.75 11.39
CA VAL A 164 1.42 -1.03 10.10
C VAL A 164 0.35 -2.07 10.30
N THR A 165 -0.89 -1.75 9.96
CA THR A 165 -2.03 -2.67 9.97
C THR A 165 -2.47 -2.95 8.54
N MET A 166 -2.68 -4.22 8.22
CA MET A 166 -3.12 -4.67 6.90
C MET A 166 -4.30 -5.63 7.04
N ASP A 167 -5.26 -5.59 6.10
CA ASP A 167 -6.44 -6.46 6.12
C ASP A 167 -6.18 -7.87 5.59
N LYS A 168 -5.33 -7.99 4.55
CA LYS A 168 -4.97 -9.25 3.88
C LYS A 168 -3.45 -9.32 3.66
N PRO A 169 -2.67 -9.59 4.72
CA PRO A 169 -1.21 -9.59 4.65
C PRO A 169 -0.66 -10.63 3.65
N ASP A 170 -1.33 -11.76 3.47
CA ASP A 170 -0.98 -12.82 2.51
C ASP A 170 -0.88 -12.35 1.06
N GLN A 171 -1.56 -11.25 0.73
CA GLN A 171 -1.58 -10.66 -0.61
C GLN A 171 -0.59 -9.50 -0.78
N VAL A 172 -0.03 -9.02 0.32
CA VAL A 172 0.85 -7.86 0.38
C VAL A 172 2.29 -8.29 0.55
N GLN A 173 3.17 -7.84 -0.33
CA GLN A 173 4.61 -7.89 -0.12
C GLN A 173 5.02 -6.72 0.78
N LEU A 174 5.30 -7.04 2.04
CA LEU A 174 5.84 -6.10 3.03
C LEU A 174 7.37 -6.10 2.96
N LYS A 175 7.97 -4.94 2.70
CA LYS A 175 9.42 -4.74 2.80
C LYS A 175 9.72 -3.63 3.79
N VAL A 176 10.73 -3.85 4.63
CA VAL A 176 11.19 -2.89 5.63
C VAL A 176 12.68 -2.67 5.44
N ASN A 177 13.07 -1.44 5.10
CA ASN A 177 14.45 -1.06 4.79
C ASN A 177 15.10 -2.00 3.76
N GLY A 178 14.32 -2.44 2.77
CA GLY A 178 14.75 -3.37 1.72
C GLY A 178 14.69 -4.87 2.09
N VAL A 179 14.42 -5.22 3.35
CA VAL A 179 14.24 -6.61 3.79
C VAL A 179 12.79 -7.02 3.66
N GLN A 180 12.52 -8.14 2.98
CA GLN A 180 11.16 -8.66 2.83
C GLN A 180 10.73 -9.42 4.09
N ILE A 181 9.56 -9.07 4.63
CA ILE A 181 8.89 -9.81 5.70
C ILE A 181 7.96 -10.83 5.04
N ASP A 182 8.01 -12.07 5.50
CA ASP A 182 7.10 -13.11 5.03
C ASP A 182 5.73 -12.96 5.70
N THR A 183 4.73 -12.62 4.91
CA THR A 183 3.32 -12.46 5.33
C THR A 183 2.42 -13.54 4.75
N SER A 184 2.99 -14.51 4.02
CA SER A 184 2.23 -15.51 3.23
C SER A 184 1.32 -16.41 4.06
N ASN A 185 1.65 -16.62 5.33
CA ASN A 185 0.89 -17.47 6.25
C ASN A 185 -0.25 -16.73 6.97
N THR A 186 -0.41 -15.40 6.75
CA THR A 186 -1.32 -14.56 7.52
C THR A 186 -2.47 -14.06 6.66
N LYS A 187 -3.61 -14.77 6.73
CA LYS A 187 -4.79 -14.50 5.87
C LYS A 187 -5.75 -13.44 6.44
N SER A 188 -5.71 -13.22 7.75
CA SER A 188 -6.56 -12.25 8.44
C SER A 188 -5.81 -10.96 8.70
N ALA A 189 -6.54 -9.93 9.10
CA ALA A 189 -5.93 -8.65 9.44
C ALA A 189 -4.86 -8.82 10.52
N GLN A 190 -3.68 -8.25 10.29
CA GLN A 190 -2.54 -8.35 11.19
C GLN A 190 -1.83 -7.00 11.26
N SER A 191 -1.30 -6.72 12.45
CA SER A 191 -0.47 -5.55 12.70
C SER A 191 0.99 -5.93 12.88
N TYR A 192 1.86 -5.05 12.41
CA TYR A 192 3.31 -5.18 12.43
C TYR A 192 3.90 -3.90 13.01
N ARG A 193 4.75 -4.04 14.02
CA ARG A 193 5.43 -2.93 14.69
C ARG A 193 6.90 -2.93 14.32
N PHE A 194 7.42 -1.79 13.87
CA PHE A 194 8.81 -1.61 13.46
C PHE A 194 9.42 -0.45 14.23
N PHE A 195 10.43 -0.73 15.04
CA PHE A 195 11.12 0.28 15.84
C PHE A 195 12.64 0.15 15.72
N LEU A 196 13.35 1.28 15.85
CA LEU A 196 14.80 1.31 15.78
C LEU A 196 15.45 0.69 17.03
N SER A 197 16.61 0.08 16.83
CA SER A 197 17.43 -0.54 17.87
C SER A 197 18.19 0.46 18.73
#